data_AF-A0A7K4MVU8-F1
#
_entry.id   AF-A0A7K4MVU8-F1
#
_cell.length_a   1.000
_cell.length_b   1.000
_cell.length_c   1.000
_cell.angle_alpha   90.00
_cell.angle_beta   90.00
_cell.angle_gamma   90.00
#
_symmetry.space_group_name_H-M   'P 1'
#
loop_
_entity.id
_entity.type
_entity.pdbx_description
1 polymer ?
#
loop_
_entity_poly.entity_id
_entity_poly.type
_entity_poly.pdbx_seq_one_letter_code
_entity_poly.pdbx_strand_id
1 'polypeptide(L)'
;MSAVKNVIKDNYNMMLLKDYLREAIKDAGFSHAEISKTPTGTRVALHVTRPGIVIGRKGTGIRALTEKLATDFNLKNPQISVVEIDKPELVPGVMCNRMAAHIERGTAFRRATMWTLKQIMENGAMGVQITISGKLRGDRSAFEKHTVGILPRAGHHAEMIVEQDIAHVKTKMGLIGIRIRIARKEKLIPEFEMRDEKPKKVKQEEKIEKVSDQTEKVSDQTEKVSDQTEKVSDQTEKVSDQTEKVSDQTEKVKTESEQIAIEEEKMKSLETLEEEENRLK
;
A
#
# COMPACT_ATOMS: atom_id res chain seq x y z
N MET A 1 49.49 1.47 3.98
CA MET A 1 48.70 2.58 3.37
C MET A 1 48.07 3.39 4.50
N SER A 2 47.94 4.71 4.34
CA SER A 2 47.20 5.56 5.29
C SER A 2 45.72 5.14 5.36
N ALA A 3 45.10 5.26 6.54
CA ALA A 3 43.68 4.93 6.75
C ALA A 3 42.77 5.62 5.72
N VAL A 4 43.05 6.88 5.39
CA VAL A 4 42.29 7.65 4.39
C VAL A 4 42.36 7.01 3.00
N LYS A 5 43.55 6.56 2.59
CA LYS A 5 43.73 5.89 1.28
C LYS A 5 42.96 4.58 1.21
N ASN A 6 42.88 3.84 2.31
CA ASN A 6 42.10 2.60 2.38
C ASN A 6 40.60 2.87 2.24
N VAL A 7 40.07 3.87 2.95
CA VAL A 7 38.65 4.25 2.86
C VAL A 7 38.27 4.68 1.44
N ILE A 8 39.11 5.51 0.80
CA ILE A 8 38.87 5.96 -0.57
C ILE A 8 38.88 4.77 -1.54
N LYS A 9 39.87 3.87 -1.42
CA LYS A 9 39.96 2.66 -2.26
C LYS A 9 38.74 1.76 -2.08
N ASP A 10 38.29 1.58 -0.85
CA ASP A 10 37.13 0.77 -0.53
C ASP A 10 35.83 1.35 -1.13
N ASN A 11 35.62 2.66 -1.00
CA ASN A 11 34.48 3.34 -1.59
C ASN A 11 34.50 3.28 -3.12
N TYR A 12 35.68 3.43 -3.73
CA TYR A 12 35.85 3.30 -5.17
C TYR A 12 35.48 1.89 -5.65
N ASN A 13 35.96 0.85 -4.98
CA ASN A 13 35.61 -0.53 -5.30
C ASN A 13 34.11 -0.80 -5.11
N MET A 14 33.48 -0.23 -4.07
CA MET A 14 32.04 -0.35 -3.85
C MET A 14 31.23 0.35 -4.95
N MET A 15 31.68 1.51 -5.45
CA MET A 15 31.04 2.21 -6.55
C MET A 15 31.05 1.36 -7.82
N LEU A 16 32.23 0.86 -8.23
CA LEU A 16 32.36 0.00 -9.41
C LEU A 16 31.51 -1.27 -9.30
N LEU A 17 31.47 -1.87 -8.11
CA LEU A 17 30.66 -3.05 -7.86
C LEU A 17 29.16 -2.76 -8.01
N LYS A 18 28.67 -1.62 -7.49
CA LYS A 18 27.27 -1.22 -7.63
C LYS A 18 26.89 -0.96 -9.08
N ASP A 19 27.76 -0.31 -9.86
CA ASP A 19 27.53 -0.07 -11.28
C ASP A 19 27.46 -1.38 -12.06
N TYR A 20 28.39 -2.30 -11.79
CA TYR A 20 28.39 -3.63 -12.38
C TYR A 20 27.12 -4.42 -12.04
N LEU A 21 26.71 -4.46 -10.77
CA LEU A 21 25.49 -5.17 -10.35
C LEU A 21 24.23 -4.56 -10.96
N ARG A 22 24.18 -3.23 -11.11
CA ARG A 22 23.06 -2.51 -11.74
C ARG A 22 22.89 -2.91 -13.20
N GLU A 23 23.99 -3.13 -13.93
CA GLU A 23 23.93 -3.57 -15.33
C GLU A 23 23.67 -5.08 -15.45
N ALA A 24 24.41 -5.90 -14.71
CA ALA A 24 24.31 -7.37 -14.79
C ALA A 24 22.94 -7.89 -14.33
N ILE A 25 22.29 -7.21 -13.39
CA ILE A 25 21.03 -7.64 -12.76
C ILE A 25 19.85 -6.74 -13.18
N LYS A 26 20.00 -6.01 -14.29
CA LYS A 26 18.95 -5.12 -14.82
C LYS A 26 17.61 -5.84 -14.99
N ASP A 27 17.64 -7.08 -15.50
CA ASP A 27 16.45 -7.87 -15.78
C ASP A 27 15.71 -8.33 -14.51
N ALA A 28 16.42 -8.61 -13.41
CA ALA A 28 15.78 -9.06 -12.17
C ALA A 28 15.15 -7.91 -11.37
N GLY A 29 15.31 -6.65 -11.81
CA GLY A 29 14.83 -5.46 -11.11
C GLY A 29 15.67 -5.18 -9.87
N PHE A 30 16.93 -4.82 -10.07
CA PHE A 30 17.85 -4.43 -9.01
C PHE A 30 17.44 -3.11 -8.34
N SER A 31 17.49 -3.06 -7.01
CA SER A 31 17.26 -1.86 -6.20
C SER A 31 18.57 -1.36 -5.59
N HIS A 32 19.07 -2.08 -4.59
CA HIS A 32 20.33 -1.79 -3.93
C HIS A 32 21.05 -3.07 -3.50
N ALA A 33 22.33 -2.93 -3.20
CA ALA A 33 23.16 -3.97 -2.63
C ALA A 33 23.73 -3.51 -1.29
N GLU A 34 23.61 -4.35 -0.27
CA GLU A 34 24.28 -4.16 1.02
C GLU A 34 25.49 -5.07 1.08
N ILE A 35 26.65 -4.50 1.38
CA ILE A 35 27.93 -5.21 1.37
C ILE A 35 28.50 -5.15 2.78
N SER A 36 28.64 -6.33 3.40
CA SER A 36 29.23 -6.49 4.72
C SER A 36 30.54 -7.27 4.60
N LYS A 37 31.66 -6.61 4.90
CA LYS A 37 32.98 -7.26 4.92
C LYS A 37 33.19 -7.91 6.29
N THR A 38 33.28 -9.23 6.33
CA THR A 38 33.67 -9.99 7.53
C THR A 38 35.09 -10.54 7.36
N PRO A 39 35.82 -10.86 8.46
CA PRO A 39 37.17 -11.44 8.34
C PRO A 39 37.20 -12.76 7.53
N THR A 40 36.11 -13.52 7.59
CA THR A 40 35.92 -14.81 6.91
C THR A 40 35.60 -14.64 5.43
N GLY A 41 34.86 -13.60 5.06
CA GLY A 41 34.47 -13.34 3.67
C GLY A 41 33.58 -12.10 3.51
N THR A 42 33.19 -11.81 2.28
CA THR A 42 32.32 -10.66 1.98
C THR A 42 30.89 -11.13 1.76
N ARG A 43 29.96 -10.70 2.60
CA ARG A 43 28.53 -10.97 2.43
C ARG A 43 27.92 -9.85 1.59
N VAL A 44 27.29 -10.21 0.47
CA VAL A 44 26.59 -9.29 -0.43
C VAL A 44 25.11 -9.64 -0.42
N ALA A 45 24.28 -8.78 0.17
CA ALA A 45 22.83 -8.90 0.12
C ALA A 45 22.29 -8.08 -1.05
N LEU A 46 21.66 -8.75 -2.00
CA LEU A 46 21.07 -8.16 -3.21
C LEU A 46 19.56 -8.01 -3.01
N HIS A 47 19.06 -6.78 -3.09
CA HIS A 47 17.63 -6.50 -3.02
C HIS A 47 17.07 -6.40 -4.44
N VAL A 48 16.20 -7.35 -4.78
CA VAL A 48 15.67 -7.51 -6.14
C VAL A 48 14.17 -7.79 -6.13
N THR A 49 13.51 -7.49 -7.25
CA THR A 49 12.08 -7.81 -7.41
C THR A 49 11.83 -9.27 -7.78
N ARG A 50 12.76 -9.91 -8.51
CA ARG A 50 12.59 -11.27 -9.01
C ARG A 50 13.82 -12.11 -8.66
N PRO A 51 13.87 -12.72 -7.46
CA PRO A 51 15.01 -13.52 -7.01
C PRO A 51 15.35 -14.68 -7.95
N GLY A 52 14.35 -15.32 -8.55
CA GLY A 52 14.54 -16.47 -9.43
C GLY A 52 15.41 -16.19 -10.65
N ILE A 53 15.36 -14.96 -11.19
CA ILE A 53 16.19 -14.57 -12.35
C ILE A 53 17.67 -14.46 -11.93
N VAL A 54 17.95 -13.97 -10.72
CA VAL A 54 19.32 -13.82 -10.19
C VAL A 54 19.95 -15.18 -9.89
N ILE A 55 19.18 -16.09 -9.32
CA ILE A 55 19.65 -17.45 -8.99
C ILE A 55 19.94 -18.24 -10.28
N GLY A 56 19.06 -18.11 -11.28
CA GLY A 56 19.16 -18.82 -12.55
C GLY A 56 18.82 -20.31 -12.43
N ARG A 57 18.93 -21.04 -13.54
CA ARG A 57 18.60 -22.47 -13.59
C ARG A 57 19.63 -23.27 -12.80
N LYS A 58 19.21 -24.06 -11.82
CA LYS A 58 20.11 -24.86 -10.94
C LYS A 58 21.20 -24.02 -10.24
N GLY A 59 20.97 -22.73 -10.01
CA GLY A 59 21.95 -21.84 -9.38
C GLY A 59 23.14 -21.43 -10.28
N THR A 60 23.02 -21.57 -11.61
CA THR A 60 24.10 -21.14 -12.52
C THR A 60 24.34 -19.64 -12.47
N GLY A 61 23.29 -18.84 -12.34
CA GLY A 61 23.37 -17.37 -12.31
C GLY A 61 24.16 -16.88 -11.11
N ILE A 62 23.82 -17.38 -9.91
CA ILE A 62 24.51 -16.97 -8.68
C ILE A 62 25.96 -17.44 -8.66
N ARG A 63 26.27 -18.64 -9.18
CA ARG A 63 27.65 -19.14 -9.29
C ARG A 63 28.50 -18.29 -10.21
N ALA A 64 27.97 -17.94 -11.39
CA ALA A 64 28.65 -17.07 -12.34
C ALA A 64 28.88 -15.67 -11.76
N LEU A 65 27.91 -15.14 -11.00
CA LEU A 65 28.05 -13.85 -10.32
C LEU A 65 29.14 -13.92 -9.24
N THR A 66 29.12 -14.95 -8.40
CA THR A 66 30.15 -15.18 -7.36
C THR A 66 31.55 -15.27 -7.94
N GLU A 67 31.73 -15.98 -9.05
CA GLU A 67 33.02 -16.13 -9.73
C GLU A 67 33.53 -14.79 -10.28
N LYS A 68 32.68 -14.02 -10.95
CA LYS A 68 33.04 -12.68 -11.45
C LYS A 68 33.37 -11.71 -10.32
N LEU A 69 32.62 -11.76 -9.22
CA LEU A 69 32.90 -10.95 -8.02
C LEU A 69 34.23 -11.31 -7.36
N ALA A 70 34.62 -12.59 -7.40
CA ALA A 70 35.91 -13.02 -6.90
C ALA A 70 37.05 -12.56 -7.82
N THR A 71 36.89 -12.66 -9.14
CA THR A 71 37.94 -12.36 -10.12
C THR A 71 38.12 -10.85 -10.37
N ASP A 72 37.04 -10.12 -10.65
CA ASP A 72 37.12 -8.72 -11.12
C ASP A 72 37.30 -7.75 -9.95
N PHE A 73 36.67 -8.04 -8.82
CA PHE A 73 36.67 -7.16 -7.63
C PHE A 73 37.57 -7.68 -6.51
N ASN A 74 38.24 -8.82 -6.70
CA ASN A 74 39.15 -9.45 -5.74
C ASN A 74 38.54 -9.59 -4.33
N LEU A 75 37.23 -9.88 -4.27
CA LEU A 75 36.54 -10.09 -3.00
C LEU A 75 36.94 -11.44 -2.41
N LYS A 76 37.39 -11.41 -1.15
CA LYS A 76 37.70 -12.64 -0.41
C LYS A 76 36.40 -13.39 -0.11
N ASN A 77 36.25 -14.58 -0.70
CA ASN A 77 35.15 -15.51 -0.47
C ASN A 77 33.76 -14.82 -0.48
N PRO A 78 33.28 -14.35 -1.65
CA PRO A 78 32.01 -13.64 -1.73
C PRO A 78 30.84 -14.59 -1.48
N GLN A 79 29.97 -14.24 -0.54
CA GLN A 79 28.73 -14.94 -0.24
C GLN A 79 27.55 -14.06 -0.62
N ILE A 80 26.79 -14.49 -1.64
CA ILE A 80 25.67 -13.71 -2.18
C ILE A 80 24.37 -14.21 -1.56
N SER A 81 23.64 -13.30 -0.93
CA SER A 81 22.29 -13.51 -0.41
C SER A 81 21.32 -12.69 -1.25
N VAL A 82 20.22 -13.28 -1.70
CA VAL A 82 19.20 -12.57 -2.48
C VAL A 82 17.99 -12.34 -1.58
N VAL A 83 17.54 -11.09 -1.49
CA VAL A 83 16.41 -10.64 -0.68
C VAL A 83 15.38 -10.00 -1.60
N GLU A 84 14.11 -10.38 -1.41
CA GLU A 84 13.01 -9.80 -2.15
C GLU A 84 12.61 -8.43 -1.58
N ILE A 85 12.15 -7.53 -2.43
CA ILE A 85 11.67 -6.21 -2.03
C ILE A 85 10.15 -6.27 -1.83
N ASP A 86 9.66 -5.85 -0.66
CA ASP A 86 8.22 -5.90 -0.34
C ASP A 86 7.37 -5.04 -1.28
N LYS A 87 7.79 -3.79 -1.50
CA LYS A 87 7.08 -2.81 -2.36
C LYS A 87 8.00 -2.30 -3.48
N PRO A 88 8.09 -3.01 -4.61
CA PRO A 88 8.99 -2.63 -5.71
C PRO A 88 8.60 -1.30 -6.37
N GLU A 89 7.32 -0.92 -6.29
CA GLU A 89 6.75 0.28 -6.92
C GLU A 89 7.24 1.58 -6.28
N LEU A 90 7.66 1.53 -5.01
CA LEU A 90 8.19 2.68 -4.29
C LEU A 90 9.68 2.91 -4.55
N VAL A 91 10.35 1.97 -5.23
CA VAL A 91 11.78 2.05 -5.56
C VAL A 91 11.96 2.68 -6.96
N PRO A 92 12.61 3.86 -7.08
CA PRO A 92 12.75 4.53 -8.37
C PRO A 92 13.53 3.72 -9.41
N GLY A 93 14.60 3.02 -9.02
CA GLY A 93 15.45 2.29 -9.98
C GLY A 93 14.72 1.15 -10.69
N VAL A 94 13.90 0.40 -9.95
CA VAL A 94 13.04 -0.66 -10.51
C VAL A 94 12.02 -0.05 -11.48
N MET A 95 11.38 1.05 -11.11
CA MET A 95 10.38 1.72 -11.94
C MET A 95 10.98 2.36 -13.20
N CYS A 96 12.18 2.93 -13.09
CA CYS A 96 12.95 3.44 -14.22
C CYS A 96 13.24 2.33 -15.23
N ASN A 97 13.71 1.16 -14.76
CA ASN A 97 13.98 0.01 -15.62
C ASN A 97 12.71 -0.57 -16.26
N ARG A 98 11.61 -0.63 -15.52
CA ARG A 98 10.32 -1.09 -16.05
C ARG A 98 9.80 -0.15 -17.13
N MET A 99 9.79 1.16 -16.87
CA MET A 99 9.36 2.15 -17.85
C MET A 99 10.28 2.17 -19.08
N ALA A 100 11.60 2.01 -18.87
CA ALA A 100 12.57 1.83 -19.94
C ALA A 100 12.19 0.66 -20.86
N ALA A 101 11.92 -0.51 -20.29
CA ALA A 101 11.51 -1.69 -21.06
C ALA A 101 10.20 -1.46 -21.85
N HIS A 102 9.25 -0.68 -21.33
CA HIS A 102 8.02 -0.34 -22.07
C HIS A 102 8.30 0.53 -23.29
N ILE A 103 9.21 1.51 -23.16
CA ILE A 103 9.61 2.39 -24.26
C ILE A 103 10.47 1.63 -25.28
N GLU A 104 11.36 0.73 -24.83
CA GLU A 104 12.14 -0.16 -25.72
C GLU A 104 11.25 -1.05 -26.58
N ARG A 105 10.14 -1.54 -26.02
CA ARG A 105 9.12 -2.30 -26.76
C ARG A 105 8.28 -1.45 -27.73
N GLY A 106 8.45 -0.13 -27.74
CA GLY A 106 7.71 0.77 -28.63
C GLY A 106 6.36 1.27 -28.08
N THR A 107 6.12 1.14 -26.77
CA THR A 107 4.95 1.78 -26.15
C THR A 107 5.08 3.29 -26.23
N ALA A 108 4.02 4.00 -26.59
CA ALA A 108 4.02 5.46 -26.60
C ALA A 108 4.43 6.03 -25.23
N PHE A 109 5.40 6.94 -25.20
CA PHE A 109 6.02 7.44 -23.97
C PHE A 109 5.01 8.03 -22.98
N ARG A 110 3.99 8.74 -23.47
CA ARG A 110 2.90 9.28 -22.61
C ARG A 110 2.11 8.18 -21.92
N ARG A 111 1.77 7.12 -22.65
CA ARG A 111 1.04 5.97 -22.08
C ARG A 111 1.88 5.28 -21.01
N ALA A 112 3.16 5.01 -21.30
CA ALA A 112 4.08 4.44 -20.33
C ALA A 112 4.22 5.32 -19.08
N THR A 113 4.25 6.64 -19.24
CA THR A 113 4.35 7.59 -18.12
C THR A 113 3.11 7.56 -17.25
N MET A 114 1.91 7.67 -17.83
CA MET A 114 0.68 7.71 -17.04
C MET A 114 0.40 6.41 -16.31
N TRP A 115 0.73 5.27 -16.94
CA TRP A 115 0.63 3.98 -16.30
C TRP A 115 1.60 3.86 -15.11
N THR A 116 2.89 4.19 -15.33
CA THR A 116 3.90 4.17 -14.28
C THR A 116 3.53 5.10 -13.12
N LEU A 117 3.02 6.29 -13.43
CA LEU A 117 2.58 7.27 -12.43
C LEU A 117 1.44 6.72 -11.58
N LYS A 118 0.40 6.17 -12.23
CA LYS A 118 -0.76 5.59 -11.53
C LYS A 118 -0.30 4.47 -10.60
N GLN A 119 0.55 3.58 -11.10
CA GLN A 119 1.07 2.44 -10.36
C GLN A 119 1.82 2.87 -9.09
N ILE A 120 2.68 3.89 -9.17
CA ILE A 120 3.42 4.37 -8.00
C ILE A 120 2.48 5.04 -6.98
N MET A 121 1.51 5.84 -7.44
CA MET A 121 0.55 6.50 -6.54
C MET A 121 -0.38 5.49 -5.84
N GLU A 122 -0.84 4.47 -6.54
CA GLU A 122 -1.70 3.40 -6.01
C GLU A 122 -1.01 2.59 -4.91
N ASN A 123 0.32 2.45 -4.99
CA ASN A 123 1.14 1.78 -3.98
C ASN A 123 1.53 2.67 -2.80
N GLY A 124 0.91 3.84 -2.65
CA GLY A 124 1.00 4.68 -1.44
C GLY A 124 2.18 5.66 -1.41
N ALA A 125 2.71 6.07 -2.56
CA ALA A 125 3.67 7.17 -2.61
C ALA A 125 3.02 8.51 -2.19
N MET A 126 3.78 9.37 -1.51
CA MET A 126 3.35 10.72 -1.14
C MET A 126 3.24 11.62 -2.38
N GLY A 127 4.14 11.42 -3.35
CA GLY A 127 4.12 12.10 -4.63
C GLY A 127 5.19 11.57 -5.57
N VAL A 128 4.98 11.79 -6.85
CA VAL A 128 5.83 11.26 -7.93
C VAL A 128 6.04 12.34 -8.97
N GLN A 129 7.27 12.45 -9.45
CA GLN A 129 7.60 13.23 -10.62
C GLN A 129 8.34 12.34 -11.62
N ILE A 130 7.80 12.22 -12.83
CA ILE A 130 8.45 11.57 -13.96
C ILE A 130 8.85 12.66 -14.96
N THR A 131 10.12 12.69 -15.34
CA THR A 131 10.66 13.57 -16.37
C THR A 131 11.28 12.72 -17.46
N ILE A 132 10.76 12.88 -18.68
CA ILE A 132 11.29 12.20 -19.87
C ILE A 132 11.93 13.26 -20.75
N SER A 133 13.16 13.03 -21.18
CA SER A 133 13.94 13.95 -22.02
C SER A 133 14.55 13.19 -23.19
N GLY A 134 14.47 13.74 -24.40
CA GLY A 134 15.10 13.15 -25.58
C GLY A 134 14.34 13.48 -26.87
N LYS A 135 14.55 12.67 -27.91
CA LYS A 135 13.80 12.76 -29.17
C LYS A 135 12.47 12.01 -29.03
N LEU A 136 11.41 12.72 -28.64
CA LEU A 136 10.12 12.11 -28.27
C LEU A 136 9.14 11.96 -29.44
N ARG A 137 8.95 13.02 -30.23
CA ARG A 137 7.97 13.06 -31.34
C ARG A 137 8.61 13.36 -32.70
N GLY A 138 9.72 14.09 -32.73
CA GLY A 138 10.42 14.47 -33.94
C GLY A 138 11.92 14.51 -33.71
N ASP A 139 12.64 15.11 -34.66
CA ASP A 139 14.11 15.14 -34.62
C ASP A 139 14.66 16.09 -33.52
N ARG A 140 13.90 17.14 -33.19
CA ARG A 140 14.24 18.06 -32.10
C ARG A 140 14.03 17.39 -30.74
N SER A 141 14.99 17.57 -29.83
CA SER A 141 14.85 17.14 -28.45
C SER A 141 13.77 17.94 -27.72
N ALA A 142 12.97 17.24 -26.92
CA ALA A 142 11.95 17.79 -26.06
C ALA A 142 12.01 17.12 -24.69
N PHE A 143 11.45 17.78 -23.68
CA PHE A 143 11.25 17.18 -22.37
C PHE A 143 9.79 17.35 -21.94
N GLU A 144 9.23 16.33 -21.29
CA GLU A 144 7.89 16.36 -20.71
C GLU A 144 7.99 15.95 -19.24
N LYS A 145 7.27 16.68 -18.38
CA LYS A 145 7.28 16.47 -16.93
C LYS A 145 5.86 16.21 -16.45
N HIS A 146 5.67 15.08 -15.78
CA HIS A 146 4.40 14.71 -15.16
C HIS A 146 4.61 14.61 -13.66
N THR A 147 3.79 15.31 -12.89
CA THR A 147 3.88 15.34 -11.42
C THR A 147 2.50 15.11 -10.84
N VAL A 148 2.40 14.24 -9.84
CA VAL A 148 1.17 13.96 -9.10
C VAL A 148 1.52 13.77 -7.62
N GLY A 149 0.61 14.18 -6.74
CA GLY A 149 0.83 14.17 -5.29
C GLY A 149 1.78 15.28 -4.82
N ILE A 150 2.32 15.11 -3.63
CA ILE A 150 3.18 16.10 -2.97
C ILE A 150 4.64 15.65 -3.09
N LEU A 151 5.45 16.47 -3.75
CA LEU A 151 6.88 16.21 -3.91
C LEU A 151 7.71 17.38 -3.36
N PRO A 152 8.35 17.23 -2.19
CA PRO A 152 9.24 18.26 -1.67
C PRO A 152 10.47 18.39 -2.57
N ARG A 153 10.90 19.63 -2.82
CA ARG A 153 11.97 19.94 -3.80
C ARG A 153 13.28 20.42 -3.18
N ALA A 154 13.21 21.03 -2.01
CA ALA A 154 14.33 21.71 -1.38
C ALA A 154 14.45 21.34 0.10
N GLY A 155 15.65 21.55 0.66
CA GLY A 155 15.96 21.31 2.06
C GLY A 155 16.29 19.85 2.38
N HIS A 156 16.74 19.62 3.62
CA HIS A 156 17.15 18.31 4.11
C HIS A 156 16.01 17.28 4.05
N HIS A 157 14.77 17.70 4.26
CA HIS A 157 13.60 16.84 4.11
C HIS A 157 13.46 16.27 2.69
N ALA A 158 13.78 17.04 1.66
CA ALA A 158 13.73 16.55 0.29
C ALA A 158 14.81 15.48 0.03
N GLU A 159 15.99 15.62 0.61
CA GLU A 159 17.09 14.65 0.47
C GLU A 159 16.77 13.31 1.14
N MET A 160 16.08 13.35 2.29
CA MET A 160 15.74 12.14 3.06
C MET A 160 14.49 11.43 2.52
N ILE A 161 13.46 12.19 2.14
CA ILE A 161 12.14 11.65 1.75
C ILE A 161 12.12 11.24 0.28
N VAL A 162 12.81 11.99 -0.60
CA VAL A 162 12.72 11.81 -2.05
C VAL A 162 13.89 10.97 -2.54
N GLU A 163 13.56 9.81 -3.06
CA GLU A 163 14.51 9.00 -3.81
C GLU A 163 14.37 9.30 -5.30
N GLN A 164 15.49 9.25 -6.02
CA GLN A 164 15.53 9.49 -7.46
C GLN A 164 16.47 8.51 -8.15
N ASP A 165 16.13 8.13 -9.38
CA ASP A 165 17.03 7.38 -10.26
C ASP A 165 16.84 7.79 -11.71
N ILE A 166 17.83 7.47 -12.54
CA ILE A 166 17.87 7.80 -13.97
C ILE A 166 18.14 6.54 -14.76
N ALA A 167 17.31 6.29 -15.77
CA ALA A 167 17.54 5.25 -16.77
C ALA A 167 17.67 5.86 -18.16
N HIS A 168 18.55 5.27 -18.97
CA HIS A 168 18.74 5.63 -20.36
C HIS A 168 18.18 4.52 -21.24
N VAL A 169 17.41 4.92 -22.25
CA VAL A 169 16.73 4.00 -23.17
C VAL A 169 17.25 4.24 -24.57
N LYS A 170 17.73 3.17 -25.22
CA LYS A 170 18.17 3.22 -26.60
C LYS A 170 16.99 2.94 -27.54
N THR A 171 16.52 3.97 -28.23
CA THR A 171 15.50 3.84 -29.28
C THR A 171 16.15 3.99 -30.66
N LYS A 172 15.42 3.63 -31.72
CA LYS A 172 15.90 3.78 -33.11
C LYS A 172 16.30 5.22 -33.45
N MET A 173 15.61 6.22 -32.87
CA MET A 173 15.87 7.64 -33.13
C MET A 173 17.00 8.21 -32.27
N GLY A 174 17.45 7.49 -31.23
CA GLY A 174 18.49 7.94 -30.31
C GLY A 174 18.25 7.53 -28.86
N LEU A 175 18.91 8.22 -27.94
CA LEU A 175 18.77 7.99 -26.50
C LEU A 175 17.65 8.84 -25.90
N ILE A 176 16.81 8.21 -25.07
CA ILE A 176 15.81 8.88 -24.24
C ILE A 176 16.22 8.70 -22.78
N GLY A 177 16.28 9.80 -22.04
CA GLY A 177 16.51 9.82 -20.60
C GLY A 177 15.18 9.80 -19.85
N ILE A 178 15.10 8.90 -18.87
CA ILE A 178 14.00 8.78 -17.91
C ILE A 178 14.55 9.16 -16.55
N ARG A 179 13.92 10.12 -15.88
CA ARG A 179 14.19 10.46 -14.48
C ARG A 179 12.91 10.33 -13.68
N ILE A 180 12.92 9.48 -12.65
CA ILE A 180 11.78 9.32 -11.73
C ILE A 180 12.22 9.78 -10.35
N ARG A 181 11.40 10.62 -9.72
CA ARG A 181 11.53 11.03 -8.31
C ARG A 181 10.28 10.54 -7.56
N ILE A 182 10.47 9.80 -6.48
CA ILE A 182 9.39 9.25 -5.66
C ILE A 182 9.59 9.76 -4.22
N ALA A 183 8.55 10.41 -3.68
CA ALA A 183 8.49 10.79 -2.28
C ALA A 183 7.80 9.67 -1.49
N ARG A 184 8.49 9.11 -0.49
CA ARG A 184 7.95 8.03 0.36
C ARG A 184 7.23 8.63 1.56
N LYS A 185 5.99 8.19 1.82
CA LYS A 185 5.21 8.65 2.98
C LYS A 185 5.83 8.23 4.32
N GLU A 186 6.42 7.04 4.38
CA GLU A 186 6.99 6.43 5.59
C GLU A 186 8.23 7.18 6.12
N LYS A 187 8.95 7.93 5.27
CA LYS A 187 10.18 8.66 5.65
C LYS A 187 9.93 10.08 6.14
N LEU A 188 8.68 10.48 6.32
CA LEU A 188 8.34 11.82 6.81
C LEU A 188 8.81 11.93 8.27
N ILE A 189 9.76 12.82 8.53
CA ILE A 189 10.20 13.14 9.89
C ILE A 189 9.23 14.19 10.44
N PRO A 190 8.39 13.88 11.44
CA PRO A 190 7.59 14.90 12.08
C PRO A 190 8.52 15.86 12.84
N GLU A 191 8.46 17.15 12.52
CA GLU A 191 9.23 18.19 13.24
C GLU A 191 8.78 18.33 14.71
N PHE A 192 7.54 17.93 14.97
CA PHE A 192 6.94 17.94 16.29
C PHE A 192 6.28 16.58 16.52
N GLU A 193 6.81 15.82 17.46
CA GLU A 193 5.99 14.80 18.12
C GLU A 193 5.00 15.57 18.98
N MET A 194 3.72 15.60 18.58
CA MET A 194 2.70 15.96 19.54
C MET A 194 2.86 14.98 20.69
N ARG A 195 3.17 15.49 21.88
CA ARG A 195 2.94 14.72 23.10
C ARG A 195 1.45 14.51 23.12
N ASP A 196 1.00 13.40 22.54
CA ASP A 196 -0.27 12.84 22.91
C ASP A 196 -0.16 12.72 24.43
N GLU A 197 -0.89 13.57 25.17
CA GLU A 197 -1.23 13.21 26.53
C GLU A 197 -1.83 11.82 26.35
N LYS A 198 -1.09 10.78 26.76
CA LYS A 198 -1.65 9.42 26.90
C LYS A 198 -3.06 9.65 27.40
N PRO A 199 -4.11 9.19 26.71
CA PRO A 199 -5.46 9.45 27.17
C PRO A 199 -5.44 9.08 28.64
N LYS A 200 -5.58 10.09 29.53
CA LYS A 200 -5.68 9.82 30.95
C LYS A 200 -6.76 8.78 30.97
N LYS A 201 -6.43 7.55 31.37
CA LYS A 201 -7.43 6.56 31.73
C LYS A 201 -8.29 7.31 32.73
N VAL A 202 -9.41 7.85 32.26
CA VAL A 202 -10.35 8.56 33.10
C VAL A 202 -10.72 7.50 34.10
N LYS A 203 -10.44 7.80 35.36
CA LYS A 203 -10.77 7.03 36.55
C LYS A 203 -12.21 6.50 36.47
N GLN A 204 -12.42 5.39 35.77
CA GLN A 204 -13.64 4.60 35.79
C GLN A 204 -13.50 3.44 36.77
N GLU A 205 -12.28 3.06 37.16
CA GLU A 205 -12.05 2.02 38.17
C GLU A 205 -12.47 2.47 39.59
N GLU A 206 -12.25 3.73 40.00
CA GLU A 206 -12.68 4.21 41.34
C GLU A 206 -14.21 4.43 41.48
N LYS A 207 -14.98 4.43 40.37
CA LYS A 207 -16.45 4.48 40.43
C LYS A 207 -17.09 3.10 40.42
N ILE A 208 -16.38 2.05 40.03
CA ILE A 208 -16.89 0.68 40.05
C ILE A 208 -16.78 0.10 41.47
N GLU A 209 -15.71 0.40 42.22
CA GLU A 209 -15.58 -0.05 43.63
C GLU A 209 -16.58 0.59 44.59
N LYS A 210 -17.01 1.84 44.36
CA LYS A 210 -18.03 2.48 45.22
C LYS A 210 -19.46 2.07 44.91
N VAL A 211 -19.70 1.42 43.77
CA VAL A 211 -21.03 0.87 43.42
C VAL A 211 -21.09 -0.61 43.82
N SER A 212 -19.98 -1.35 43.81
CA SER A 212 -19.91 -2.73 44.32
C SER A 212 -20.21 -2.83 45.83
N ASP A 213 -19.73 -1.86 46.62
CA ASP A 213 -19.99 -1.79 48.07
C ASP A 213 -21.45 -1.46 48.43
N GLN A 214 -22.25 -0.95 47.49
CA GLN A 214 -23.68 -0.72 47.68
C GLN A 214 -24.54 -1.89 47.16
N THR A 215 -24.05 -2.67 46.21
CA THR A 215 -24.72 -3.89 45.75
C THR A 215 -24.59 -5.07 46.71
N GLU A 216 -23.50 -5.17 47.50
CA GLU A 216 -23.38 -6.21 48.54
C GLU A 216 -24.32 -6.00 49.75
N LYS A 217 -24.76 -4.76 50.02
CA LYS A 217 -25.73 -4.48 51.09
C LYS A 217 -27.20 -4.64 50.67
N VAL A 218 -27.48 -4.79 49.38
CA VAL A 218 -28.82 -5.06 48.87
C VAL A 218 -29.03 -6.56 48.61
N SER A 219 -27.96 -7.32 48.31
CA SER A 219 -28.01 -8.79 48.17
C SER A 219 -28.43 -9.51 49.47
N ASP A 220 -28.05 -8.99 50.63
CA ASP A 220 -28.43 -9.56 51.94
C ASP A 220 -29.91 -9.31 52.33
N GLN A 221 -30.63 -8.44 51.61
CA GLN A 221 -32.08 -8.25 51.80
C GLN A 221 -32.92 -9.02 50.79
N THR A 222 -32.35 -9.47 49.66
CA THR A 222 -33.06 -10.30 48.68
C THR A 222 -33.05 -11.80 48.99
N GLU A 223 -32.13 -12.29 49.83
CA GLU A 223 -32.17 -13.69 50.33
C GLU A 223 -33.22 -13.93 51.44
N LYS A 224 -33.87 -12.89 51.97
CA LYS A 224 -34.99 -13.04 52.93
C LYS A 224 -36.38 -12.91 52.31
N VAL A 225 -36.48 -12.65 51.01
CA VAL A 225 -37.76 -12.61 50.27
C VAL A 225 -37.92 -13.84 49.36
N SER A 226 -36.84 -14.59 49.11
CA SER A 226 -36.84 -15.85 48.35
C SER A 226 -37.58 -17.01 49.04
N ASP A 227 -37.89 -16.93 50.33
CA ASP A 227 -38.65 -17.97 51.05
C ASP A 227 -40.18 -17.77 51.03
N GLN A 228 -40.70 -16.70 50.41
CA GLN A 228 -42.15 -16.44 50.34
C GLN A 228 -42.78 -16.61 48.94
N THR A 229 -42.00 -16.80 47.88
CA THR A 229 -42.52 -17.00 46.51
C THR A 229 -42.56 -18.46 46.05
N GLU A 230 -42.11 -19.42 46.87
CA GLU A 230 -42.32 -20.87 46.65
C GLU A 230 -43.76 -21.35 46.92
N LYS A 231 -44.71 -20.44 47.22
CA LYS A 231 -46.14 -20.79 47.41
C LYS A 231 -47.09 -20.31 46.32
N VAL A 232 -46.61 -19.79 45.19
CA VAL A 232 -47.48 -19.38 44.06
C VAL A 232 -47.05 -20.02 42.73
N SER A 233 -46.27 -21.10 42.80
CA SER A 233 -45.80 -21.92 41.67
C SER A 233 -46.85 -22.89 41.09
N ASP A 234 -48.15 -22.69 41.35
CA ASP A 234 -49.23 -23.58 40.86
C ASP A 234 -50.21 -22.93 39.85
N GLN A 235 -49.98 -21.71 39.33
CA GLN A 235 -50.98 -21.06 38.45
C GLN A 235 -50.50 -20.42 37.14
N THR A 236 -49.28 -20.67 36.66
CA THR A 236 -48.84 -20.17 35.34
C THR A 236 -48.23 -21.27 34.47
N GLU A 237 -49.04 -22.29 34.17
CA GLU A 237 -48.93 -23.10 32.96
C GLU A 237 -49.82 -22.54 31.82
N LYS A 238 -50.20 -21.26 31.93
CA LYS A 238 -50.88 -20.50 30.88
C LYS A 238 -50.15 -19.17 30.71
N VAL A 239 -50.03 -18.74 29.45
CA VAL A 239 -49.36 -17.50 28.97
C VAL A 239 -47.88 -17.70 28.61
N SER A 240 -47.65 -18.59 27.64
CA SER A 240 -46.42 -18.69 26.84
C SER A 240 -46.60 -18.06 25.46
N ASP A 241 -47.17 -16.85 25.37
CA ASP A 241 -47.25 -16.13 24.10
C ASP A 241 -47.03 -14.63 24.35
N GLN A 242 -46.11 -14.05 23.59
CA GLN A 242 -45.74 -12.62 23.49
C GLN A 242 -44.49 -12.15 24.24
N THR A 243 -43.30 -12.38 23.65
CA THR A 243 -42.27 -11.32 23.48
C THR A 243 -41.26 -11.71 22.39
N GLU A 244 -41.74 -12.01 21.17
CA GLU A 244 -41.00 -11.77 19.92
C GLU A 244 -41.36 -10.36 19.42
N LYS A 245 -40.90 -9.33 20.13
CA LYS A 245 -41.16 -7.92 19.77
C LYS A 245 -39.84 -7.15 19.88
N VAL A 246 -39.13 -6.99 18.76
CA VAL A 246 -38.31 -5.81 18.35
C VAL A 246 -37.88 -5.88 16.86
N SER A 247 -38.07 -6.99 16.13
CA SER A 247 -37.66 -7.09 14.70
C SER A 247 -38.68 -6.60 13.64
N ASP A 248 -39.85 -6.07 14.03
CA ASP A 248 -40.98 -5.84 13.11
C ASP A 248 -41.16 -4.39 12.60
N GLN A 249 -40.19 -3.49 12.78
CA GLN A 249 -40.36 -2.06 12.44
C GLN A 249 -39.69 -1.58 11.15
N THR A 250 -39.00 -2.44 10.39
CA THR A 250 -38.35 -2.05 9.12
C THR A 250 -38.93 -2.70 7.84
N GLU A 251 -39.90 -3.61 7.95
CA GLU A 251 -40.55 -4.25 6.79
C GLU A 251 -41.94 -3.70 6.44
N LYS A 252 -42.55 -2.86 7.30
CA LYS A 252 -43.87 -2.25 7.04
C LYS A 252 -43.87 -0.99 6.16
N VAL A 253 -42.71 -0.37 5.92
CA VAL A 253 -42.65 0.88 5.12
C VAL A 253 -42.52 0.62 3.60
N LYS A 254 -42.13 -0.60 3.20
CA LYS A 254 -41.97 -0.96 1.78
C LYS A 254 -43.24 -1.52 1.13
N THR A 255 -44.15 -2.09 1.92
CA THR A 255 -45.39 -2.70 1.42
C THR A 255 -46.53 -1.70 1.22
N GLU A 256 -46.54 -0.58 1.95
CA GLU A 256 -47.54 0.49 1.76
C GLU A 256 -47.27 1.35 0.52
N SER A 257 -45.99 1.54 0.14
CA SER A 257 -45.61 2.31 -1.05
C SER A 257 -45.88 1.56 -2.37
N GLU A 258 -45.83 0.23 -2.36
CA GLU A 258 -46.20 -0.60 -3.51
C GLU A 258 -47.72 -0.72 -3.68
N GLN A 259 -48.52 -0.62 -2.61
CA GLN A 259 -49.98 -0.66 -2.66
C GLN A 259 -50.59 0.66 -3.18
N ILE A 260 -49.99 1.81 -2.86
CA ILE A 260 -50.44 3.12 -3.36
C ILE A 260 -50.23 3.25 -4.89
N ALA A 261 -49.16 2.66 -5.44
CA ALA A 261 -48.90 2.66 -6.88
C ALA A 261 -49.90 1.80 -7.68
N ILE A 262 -50.35 0.68 -7.08
CA ILE A 262 -51.32 -0.23 -7.71
C ILE A 262 -52.75 0.35 -7.67
N GLU A 263 -53.10 1.14 -6.65
CA GLU A 263 -54.39 1.86 -6.59
C GLU A 263 -54.45 3.06 -7.56
N GLU A 264 -53.34 3.77 -7.79
CA GLU A 264 -53.28 4.85 -8.80
C GLU A 264 -53.48 4.33 -10.24
N GLU A 265 -52.95 3.15 -10.59
CA GLU A 265 -53.18 2.53 -11.90
C GLU A 265 -54.60 1.98 -12.07
N LYS A 266 -55.24 1.52 -10.99
CA LYS A 266 -56.65 1.10 -11.01
C LYS A 266 -57.62 2.26 -11.14
N MET A 267 -57.35 3.40 -10.52
CA MET A 267 -58.16 4.62 -10.68
C MET A 267 -58.10 5.16 -12.11
N LYS A 268 -56.91 5.16 -12.75
CA LYS A 268 -56.76 5.61 -14.15
C LYS A 268 -57.47 4.71 -15.16
N SER A 269 -57.53 3.40 -14.91
CA SER A 269 -58.26 2.48 -15.80
C SER A 269 -59.78 2.55 -15.65
N LEU A 270 -60.29 2.93 -14.47
CA LEU A 270 -61.72 3.19 -14.25
C LEU A 270 -62.19 4.48 -14.95
N GLU A 271 -61.40 5.56 -14.90
CA GLU A 271 -61.73 6.81 -15.62
C GLU A 271 -61.81 6.59 -17.14
N THR A 272 -60.93 5.77 -17.72
CA THR A 272 -60.97 5.46 -19.17
C THR A 272 -62.18 4.63 -19.59
N LEU A 273 -62.73 3.81 -18.69
CA LEU A 273 -63.92 3.00 -18.95
C LEU A 273 -65.21 3.82 -18.80
N GLU A 274 -65.27 4.77 -17.87
CA GLU A 274 -66.38 5.72 -17.75
C GLU A 274 -66.43 6.72 -18.93
N GLU A 275 -65.28 7.10 -19.50
CA GLU A 275 -65.20 7.90 -20.73
C GLU A 275 -65.63 7.11 -21.99
N GLU A 276 -65.40 5.80 -22.04
CA GLU A 276 -65.91 4.92 -23.11
C GLU A 276 -67.42 4.68 -23.00
N GLU A 277 -67.96 4.53 -21.78
CA GLU A 277 -69.40 4.31 -21.55
C GLU A 277 -70.24 5.56 -21.90
N ASN A 278 -69.70 6.76 -21.71
CA ASN A 278 -70.34 8.03 -22.09
C ASN A 278 -70.26 8.35 -23.58
N ARG A 279 -69.42 7.64 -24.37
CA ARG A 279 -69.37 7.76 -25.83
C ARG A 279 -70.35 6.84 -26.57
N LEU A 280 -70.92 5.86 -25.87
CA LEU A 280 -71.82 4.82 -26.42
C LEU A 280 -73.30 5.03 -26.04
N LYS A 281 -73.65 6.11 -25.33
CA LYS A 281 -75.02 6.60 -25.10
C LYS A 281 -75.30 7.82 -25.96
#